data_AF-N9KHX6-F1
#
_entry.id   AF-N9KHX6-F1
#
_cell.length_a   1.000
_cell.length_b   1.000
_cell.length_c   1.000
_cell.angle_alpha   90.00
_cell.angle_beta   90.00
_cell.angle_gamma   90.00
#
_symmetry.space_group_name_H-M   'P 1'
#
loop_
_entity.id
_entity.type
_entity.pdbx_description
1 polymer ?
#
loop_
_entity_poly.entity_id
_entity_poly.type
_entity_poly.pdbx_seq_one_letter_code
_entity_poly.pdbx_strand_id
1 'polypeptide(L)' 'MRTVKKIIVSRKYKFLNNEVIAMNIHQEIEKLFQQRQDIPLFYIESGSRLWGMASPDSDYDVRGFHLPSKDQYFDYKKIS' A
#
# COMPACT_ATOMS: atom_id res chain seq x y z
N MET A 1 -7.43 -17.69 -14.06
CA MET A 1 -7.72 -17.13 -12.73
C MET A 1 -7.17 -15.71 -12.70
N ARG A 2 -8.01 -14.66 -12.76
CA ARG A 2 -7.52 -13.27 -12.75
C ARG A 2 -7.06 -12.92 -11.33
N THR A 3 -5.84 -12.41 -11.25
CA THR A 3 -4.97 -12.45 -10.06
C THR A 3 -5.27 -11.32 -9.09
N VAL A 4 -5.16 -11.61 -7.79
CA VAL A 4 -5.02 -10.59 -6.75
C VAL A 4 -3.81 -9.72 -7.09
N LYS A 5 -4.00 -8.40 -7.21
CA LYS A 5 -2.89 -7.49 -7.56
C LYS A 5 -2.12 -7.13 -6.30
N LYS A 6 -0.82 -7.41 -6.30
CA LYS A 6 0.13 -6.93 -5.28
C LYS A 6 0.34 -5.44 -5.46
N ILE A 7 0.12 -4.67 -4.41
CA ILE A 7 0.44 -3.24 -4.38
C ILE A 7 1.64 -3.02 -3.45
N ILE A 8 2.57 -2.19 -3.90
CA ILE A 8 3.70 -1.70 -3.10
C ILE A 8 3.45 -0.20 -2.94
N VAL A 9 3.25 0.22 -1.70
CA VAL A 9 3.11 1.64 -1.35
C VAL A 9 4.37 2.01 -0.58
N SER A 10 5.16 2.93 -1.11
CA SER A 10 6.30 3.50 -0.39
C SER A 10 6.01 4.98 -0.19
N ARG A 11 6.04 5.45 1.06
CA ARG A 11 5.80 6.86 1.40
C ARG A 11 6.89 7.39 2.30
N LYS A 12 7.37 8.59 1.97
CA LYS A 12 8.38 9.31 2.74
C LYS A 12 7.73 10.04 3.91
N TYR A 13 8.05 9.65 5.14
CA TYR A 13 7.73 10.42 6.34
C TYR A 13 9.05 10.90 6.93
N LYS A 14 9.23 12.23 7.07
CA LYS A 14 10.40 12.81 7.73
C LYS A 14 10.21 12.75 9.24
N PHE A 15 11.25 12.39 9.98
CA PHE A 15 11.29 12.57 11.43
C PHE A 15 11.38 14.06 11.72
N LEU A 16 10.24 14.72 11.88
CA LEU A 16 10.17 16.05 12.46
C LEU A 16 9.96 15.84 13.96
N ASN A 17 11.06 15.91 14.71
CA ASN A 17 11.17 15.70 16.16
C ASN A 17 11.01 14.22 16.58
N ASN A 18 11.54 13.86 17.75
CA ASN A 18 11.72 12.48 18.28
C ASN A 18 10.43 11.63 18.42
N GLU A 19 9.31 12.07 17.88
CA GLU A 19 8.09 11.30 17.76
C GLU A 19 7.70 11.22 16.29
N VAL A 20 8.21 10.21 15.59
CA VAL A 20 7.42 9.72 14.46
C VAL A 20 6.17 9.13 15.08
N ILE A 21 5.09 9.90 15.04
CA ILE A 21 3.73 9.39 15.26
C ILE A 21 3.65 8.17 14.35
N ALA A 22 3.65 6.98 14.95
CA ALA A 22 3.66 5.72 14.21
C ALA A 22 2.61 5.83 13.12
N MET A 23 3.03 5.67 11.85
CA MET A 23 2.09 5.83 10.76
C MET A 23 0.92 4.88 10.99
N ASN A 24 -0.29 5.43 11.03
CA ASN A 24 -1.49 4.63 11.06
C ASN A 24 -1.73 4.06 9.65
N ILE A 25 -1.09 2.92 9.37
CA ILE A 25 -1.15 2.23 8.07
C ILE A 25 -2.61 2.03 7.64
N HIS A 26 -3.50 1.70 8.57
CA HIS A 26 -4.92 1.51 8.26
C HIS A 26 -5.55 2.78 7.67
N GLN A 27 -5.40 3.93 8.34
CA GLN A 27 -5.94 5.21 7.84
C GLN A 27 -5.35 5.62 6.49
N GLU A 28 -4.06 5.37 6.26
CA GLU A 28 -3.42 5.71 4.98
C GLU A 28 -3.86 4.79 3.84
N ILE A 29 -4.09 3.51 4.12
CA ILE A 29 -4.70 2.59 3.15
C ILE A 29 -6.15 3.01 2.87
N GLU A 30 -6.95 3.36 3.87
CA GLU A 30 -8.32 3.87 3.63
C GLU A 30 -8.32 5.11 2.73
N LYS A 31 -7.46 6.10 3.00
CA LYS A 31 -7.31 7.29 2.15
C LYS A 31 -6.90 6.94 0.72
N LEU A 32 -5.95 6.01 0.56
CA LEU A 32 -5.48 5.59 -0.77
C LEU A 32 -6.60 4.94 -1.60
N PHE A 33 -7.50 4.22 -0.94
CA PHE A 33 -8.62 3.53 -1.60
C PHE A 33 -9.89 4.36 -1.66
N GLN A 34 -9.98 5.51 -0.97
CA GLN A 34 -11.18 6.37 -0.95
C GLN A 34 -11.65 6.82 -2.34
N GLN A 35 -10.72 7.02 -3.29
CA GLN A 35 -11.03 7.41 -4.68
C GLN A 35 -10.89 6.26 -5.68
N ARG A 36 -10.63 5.05 -5.21
CA ARG A 36 -10.49 3.85 -6.04
C ARG A 36 -11.73 3.00 -5.91
N GLN A 37 -12.12 2.32 -6.99
CA GLN A 37 -13.16 1.29 -6.93
C GLN A 37 -12.61 -0.09 -6.50
N ASP A 38 -11.31 -0.18 -6.28
CA ASP A 38 -10.64 -1.38 -5.80
C ASP A 38 -10.98 -1.62 -4.32
N ILE A 39 -11.02 -2.88 -3.89
CA ILE A 39 -11.34 -3.25 -2.51
C ILE A 39 -10.05 -3.68 -1.81
N PRO A 40 -9.56 -2.94 -0.79
CA PRO A 40 -8.39 -3.36 -0.03
C PRO A 40 -8.71 -4.63 0.77
N LEU A 41 -7.83 -5.63 0.75
CA LEU A 41 -8.02 -6.89 1.47
C LEU A 41 -7.10 -7.01 2.69
N PHE A 42 -5.79 -6.96 2.45
CA PHE A 42 -4.79 -7.17 3.50
C PHE A 42 -3.54 -6.34 3.23
N TYR A 43 -3.06 -5.65 4.28
CA TYR A 43 -1.94 -4.73 4.22
C TYR A 43 -1.09 -4.85 5.48
N ILE A 44 0.22 -4.73 5.29
CA ILE A 44 1.22 -4.89 6.36
C ILE A 44 2.43 -4.00 6.08
N GLU A 45 3.05 -3.49 7.15
CA GLU A 45 4.35 -2.84 7.08
C GLU A 45 5.41 -3.80 6.52
N SER A 46 6.37 -3.27 5.78
CA SER A 46 7.47 -4.00 5.21
C SER A 46 8.68 -3.10 5.11
N GLY A 47 9.80 -3.63 4.63
CA GLY A 47 11.01 -2.83 4.44
C GLY A 47 11.79 -2.60 5.73
N SER A 48 12.74 -1.67 5.68
CA SER A 48 13.82 -1.53 6.68
C SER A 48 13.31 -1.24 8.09
N ARG A 49 12.17 -0.55 8.24
CA ARG A 49 11.57 -0.20 9.54
C ARG A 49 11.06 -1.42 10.29
N LEU A 50 10.38 -2.33 9.59
CA LEU A 50 9.95 -3.61 10.16
C LEU A 50 11.14 -4.47 10.62
N TRP A 51 12.27 -4.38 9.91
CA TRP A 51 13.48 -5.14 10.21
C TRP A 51 14.41 -4.46 11.21
N GLY A 52 14.08 -3.27 11.73
CA GLY A 52 14.94 -2.51 12.64
C GLY A 52 16.24 -2.00 11.99
N MET A 53 16.29 -1.96 10.66
CA MET A 53 17.44 -1.49 9.86
C MET A 53 17.19 -0.11 9.24
N ALA A 54 16.13 0.58 9.67
CA ALA A 54 15.78 1.88 9.13
C ALA A 54 16.71 2.98 9.65
N SER A 55 17.24 3.76 8.71
CA SER A 55 17.83 5.06 8.99
C SER A 55 16.73 6.11 9.28
N PRO A 56 17.08 7.26 9.88
CA PRO A 56 16.13 8.36 10.08
C PRO A 56 15.53 8.93 8.79
N ASP A 57 16.09 8.68 7.62
CA ASP A 57 15.53 9.09 6.33
C ASP A 57 14.85 7.94 5.58
N SER A 58 14.77 6.75 6.18
CA SER A 58 14.11 5.59 5.57
C SER A 58 12.61 5.85 5.39
N ASP A 59 12.09 5.47 4.24
CA ASP A 59 10.66 5.54 3.96
C ASP A 59 9.90 4.43 4.70
N TYR A 60 8.58 4.51 4.70
CA TYR A 60 7.73 3.40 5.13
C TYR A 60 7.27 2.63 3.89
N ASP A 61 7.57 1.33 3.84
CA ASP A 61 7.10 0.43 2.79
C ASP A 61 5.91 -0.37 3.30
N VAL A 62 4.78 -0.33 2.60
CA VAL A 62 3.59 -1.14 2.89
C VAL A 62 3.33 -2.04 1.69
N ARG A 63 3.07 -3.32 1.98
CA ARG A 63 2.71 -4.31 0.96
C ARG A 63 1.35 -4.88 1.26
N GLY A 64 0.60 -5.15 0.20
CA GLY A 64 -0.72 -5.70 0.37
C GLY A 64 -1.37 -6.19 -0.91
N PHE A 65 -2.62 -6.57 -0.74
CA PHE A 65 -3.48 -7.16 -1.75
C PHE A 65 -4.81 -6.42 -1.78
N HIS A 66 -5.34 -6.24 -2.99
CA HIS A 66 -6.68 -5.73 -3.23
C HIS A 66 -7.40 -6.57 -4.28
N LEU A 67 -8.72 -6.51 -4.24
CA LEU A 67 -9.54 -6.91 -5.39
C LEU A 67 -9.59 -5.73 -6.37
N PRO A 68 -9.34 -5.98 -7.67
CA PRO A 68 -9.52 -4.95 -8.67
C PRO A 68 -10.99 -4.56 -8.80
N SER A 69 -11.24 -3.33 -9.23
CA SER A 69 -12.58 -2.86 -9.60
C SER A 69 -13.27 -3.78 -10.61
N LYS A 70 -14.61 -3.72 -10.67
CA LYS A 70 -15.40 -4.50 -11.65
C LYS A 70 -14.97 -4.19 -13.08
N ASP A 71 -14.78 -2.91 -13.40
CA ASP A 71 -14.37 -2.49 -14.74
C ASP A 71 -13.03 -3.11 -15.14
N GLN A 72 -12.04 -3.11 -14.24
CA GLN A 72 -10.76 -3.79 -14.48
C GLN A 72 -10.89 -5.31 -14.53
N TYR A 73 -11.80 -5.89 -13.74
CA TYR A 73 -12.07 -7.32 -13.78
C TYR A 73 -12.76 -7.75 -15.08
N PHE A 74 -13.60 -6.90 -15.68
CA PHE A 74 -14.28 -7.15 -16.94
C PHE A 74 -13.55 -6.58 -18.15
N ASP A 75 -12.42 -5.88 -17.99
CA ASP A 75 -11.58 -5.46 -19.10
C ASP A 75 -10.95 -6.69 -19.77
N TYR A 76 -11.64 -7.24 -20.76
CA TYR A 76 -11.14 -8.29 -21.64
C TYR A 76 -10.52 -7.61 -22.86
N LYS A 77 -9.18 -7.48 -22.88
CA LYS A 77 -8.51 -7.27 -24.15
C LYS A 77 -8.63 -8.55 -24.97
N LYS A 78 -9.36 -8.50 -26.08
CA LYS A 78 -9.20 -9.49 -27.15
C LYS A 78 -7.75 -9.38 -27.61
N ILE A 79 -6.97 -10.42 -27.37
CA ILE A 79 -5.66 -10.57 -27.99
C ILE A 79 -5.99 -10.87 -29.46
N SER A 80 -5.77 -9.88 -30.34
CA SER A 80 -5.80 -10.04 -31.79
C SER A 80 -4.61 -10.85 -32.27
#